data_AF-A0A7Y7IT68-F1
#
_entry.id   AF-A0A7Y7IT68-F1
#
_cell.length_a   1.000
_cell.length_b   1.000
_cell.length_c   1.000
_cell.angle_alpha   90.00
_cell.angle_beta   90.00
_cell.angle_gamma   90.00
#
_symmetry.space_group_name_H-M   'P 1'
#
loop_
_entity.id
_entity.type
_entity.pdbx_description
1 polymer ?
#
loop_
_entity_poly.entity_id
_entity_poly.type
_entity_poly.pdbx_seq_one_letter_code
_entity_poly.pdbx_strand_id
1 'polypeptide(L)'
;MMEARARALQALIRLRKTEVDQAKAALARMLAEEHAALGRLETRRAAIETERRETLVGQVSSDDFRLWLPAGREAVESAETMLHAARCASDQAREALMQANAALKAAEAILDKRLEEEKEMRTRREQAEIDDLSRRGRVAAG
;
A
#
# COMPACT_ATOMS: atom_id res chain seq x y z
N MET A 1 1.49 28.82 20.08
CA MET A 1 0.99 28.52 18.71
C MET A 1 1.82 27.45 17.99
N MET A 2 3.16 27.54 17.98
CA MET A 2 4.04 26.55 17.31
C MET A 2 4.01 25.14 17.92
N GLU A 3 4.01 24.98 19.25
CA GLU A 3 3.86 23.67 19.90
C GLU A 3 2.53 22.96 19.58
N ALA A 4 1.45 23.72 19.39
CA ALA A 4 0.16 23.17 18.99
C ALA A 4 0.23 22.61 17.55
N ARG A 5 0.96 23.30 16.67
CA ARG A 5 1.17 22.87 15.28
C ARG A 5 2.08 21.65 15.18
N ALA A 6 3.14 21.56 15.99
CA ALA A 6 3.99 20.38 16.07
C ALA A 6 3.22 19.15 16.59
N ARG A 7 2.40 19.33 17.64
CA ARG A 7 1.49 18.27 18.13
C ARG A 7 0.46 17.85 17.09
N ALA A 8 -0.10 18.78 16.34
CA ALA A 8 -1.03 18.49 15.24
C ALA A 8 -0.35 17.68 14.12
N LEU A 9 0.89 18.03 13.74
CA LEU A 9 1.67 17.27 12.75
C LEU A 9 2.01 15.86 13.24
N GLN A 10 2.38 15.70 14.52
CA GLN A 10 2.59 14.37 15.12
C GLN A 10 1.32 13.53 15.15
N ALA A 11 0.15 14.14 15.42
CA ALA A 11 -1.13 13.48 15.32
C ALA A 11 -1.43 13.05 13.87
N LEU A 12 -1.16 13.92 12.89
CA LEU A 12 -1.30 13.60 11.46
C LEU A 12 -0.39 12.43 11.06
N ILE A 13 0.87 12.42 11.48
CA ILE A 13 1.81 11.31 11.18
C ILE A 13 1.27 9.99 11.75
N ARG A 14 0.74 9.99 12.98
CA ARG A 14 0.12 8.79 13.56
C ARG A 14 -1.06 8.30 12.72
N LEU A 15 -1.93 9.21 12.29
CA LEU A 15 -3.04 8.88 11.39
C LEU A 15 -2.52 8.29 10.07
N ARG A 16 -1.52 8.91 9.43
CA ARG A 16 -0.93 8.41 8.18
C ARG A 16 -0.27 7.03 8.33
N LYS A 17 0.34 6.74 9.48
CA LYS A 17 0.83 5.38 9.80
C LYS A 17 -0.30 4.37 9.84
N THR A 18 -1.41 4.70 10.51
CA THR A 18 -2.60 3.85 10.53
C THR A 18 -3.18 3.63 9.13
N GLU A 19 -3.24 4.66 8.28
CA GLU A 19 -3.69 4.53 6.89
C GLU A 19 -2.76 3.62 6.07
N VAL A 20 -1.45 3.73 6.23
CA VAL A 20 -0.48 2.82 5.59
C VAL A 20 -0.71 1.38 6.03
N ASP A 21 -0.95 1.14 7.31
CA ASP A 21 -1.21 -0.21 7.81
C ASP A 21 -2.54 -0.77 7.30
N GLN A 22 -3.57 0.06 7.20
CA GLN A 22 -4.84 -0.30 6.56
C GLN A 22 -4.65 -0.63 5.07
N ALA A 23 -3.86 0.15 4.34
CA ALA A 23 -3.56 -0.09 2.93
C ALA A 23 -2.77 -1.39 2.73
N LYS A 24 -1.80 -1.70 3.62
CA LYS A 24 -1.10 -2.99 3.63
C LYS A 24 -2.06 -4.16 3.85
N ALA A 25 -2.96 -4.04 4.84
CA ALA A 25 -3.95 -5.07 5.11
C ALA A 25 -4.91 -5.27 3.93
N ALA A 26 -5.33 -4.18 3.26
CA ALA A 26 -6.15 -4.25 2.06
C ALA A 26 -5.42 -4.95 0.91
N LEU A 27 -4.15 -4.57 0.64
CA LEU A 27 -3.34 -5.22 -0.37
C LEU A 27 -3.17 -6.72 -0.10
N ALA A 28 -2.90 -7.11 1.14
CA ALA A 28 -2.78 -8.51 1.52
C ALA A 28 -4.06 -9.31 1.22
N ARG A 29 -5.24 -8.73 1.50
CA ARG A 29 -6.53 -9.35 1.15
C ARG A 29 -6.70 -9.49 -0.36
N MET A 30 -6.43 -8.44 -1.13
CA MET A 30 -6.59 -8.47 -2.59
C MET A 30 -5.64 -9.48 -3.24
N LEU A 31 -4.39 -9.61 -2.74
CA LEU A 31 -3.45 -10.63 -3.21
C LEU A 31 -3.93 -12.05 -2.88
N ALA A 32 -4.54 -12.26 -1.71
CA ALA A 32 -5.12 -13.55 -1.35
C ALA A 32 -6.30 -13.91 -2.27
N GLU A 33 -7.15 -12.93 -2.61
CA GLU A 33 -8.26 -13.10 -3.56
C GLU A 33 -7.77 -13.39 -4.98
N GLU A 34 -6.72 -12.69 -5.43
CA GLU A 34 -6.06 -12.95 -6.72
C GLU A 34 -5.50 -14.39 -6.77
N HIS A 35 -4.81 -14.82 -5.71
CA HIS A 35 -4.27 -16.18 -5.63
C HIS A 35 -5.38 -17.23 -5.62
N ALA A 36 -6.47 -17.00 -4.89
CA ALA A 36 -7.63 -17.88 -4.89
C ALA A 36 -8.31 -17.94 -6.28
N ALA A 37 -8.38 -16.81 -7.00
CA ALA A 37 -8.90 -16.78 -8.37
C ALA A 37 -8.01 -17.56 -9.34
N LEU A 38 -6.69 -17.45 -9.20
CA LEU A 38 -5.72 -18.24 -9.97
C LEU A 38 -5.90 -19.74 -9.71
N GLY A 39 -5.98 -20.16 -8.44
CA GLY A 39 -6.19 -21.56 -8.09
C GLY A 39 -7.52 -22.13 -8.62
N ARG A 40 -8.58 -21.31 -8.66
CA ARG A 40 -9.84 -21.68 -9.33
C ARG A 40 -9.65 -21.89 -10.83
N LEU A 41 -8.96 -20.99 -11.53
CA LEU A 41 -8.69 -21.11 -12.95
C LEU A 41 -7.88 -22.39 -13.26
N GLU A 42 -6.83 -22.66 -12.48
CA GLU A 42 -6.01 -23.86 -12.61
C GLU A 42 -6.84 -25.13 -12.40
N THR A 43 -7.71 -25.13 -11.39
CA THR A 43 -8.62 -26.26 -11.13
C THR A 43 -9.58 -26.50 -12.30
N ARG A 44 -10.15 -25.44 -12.89
CA ARG A 44 -11.06 -25.58 -14.04
C ARG A 44 -10.33 -26.08 -15.30
N ARG A 45 -9.11 -25.61 -15.56
CA ARG A 45 -8.28 -26.10 -16.66
C ARG A 45 -7.88 -27.56 -16.45
N ALA A 46 -7.51 -27.93 -15.23
CA ALA A 46 -7.18 -29.30 -14.87
C ALA A 46 -8.39 -30.24 -15.05
N ALA A 47 -9.59 -29.81 -14.70
CA ALA A 47 -10.80 -30.61 -14.91
C ALA A 47 -11.02 -30.94 -16.40
N ILE A 48 -10.86 -29.96 -17.31
CA ILE A 48 -10.96 -30.21 -18.75
C ILE A 48 -9.91 -31.22 -19.22
N GLU A 49 -8.66 -31.09 -18.74
CA GLU A 49 -7.58 -31.98 -19.14
C GLU A 49 -7.77 -33.41 -18.60
N THR A 50 -8.30 -33.54 -17.38
CA THR A 50 -8.68 -34.84 -16.80
C THR A 50 -9.77 -35.51 -17.61
N GLU A 51 -10.88 -34.84 -17.87
CA GLU A 51 -12.00 -35.35 -18.67
C GLU A 51 -11.56 -35.75 -20.09
N ARG A 52 -10.68 -34.94 -20.70
CA ARG A 52 -10.06 -35.26 -21.99
C ARG A 52 -9.24 -36.55 -21.92
N ARG A 53 -8.43 -36.72 -20.88
CA ARG A 53 -7.60 -37.92 -20.69
C ARG A 53 -8.47 -39.16 -20.46
N GLU A 54 -9.49 -39.05 -19.62
CA GLU A 54 -10.44 -40.12 -19.33
C GLU A 54 -11.20 -40.56 -20.59
N THR A 55 -11.55 -39.61 -21.45
CA THR A 55 -12.12 -39.90 -22.78
C THR A 55 -11.14 -40.66 -23.67
N LEU A 56 -9.86 -40.27 -23.69
CA LEU A 56 -8.82 -40.93 -24.51
C LEU A 56 -8.55 -42.38 -24.08
N VAL A 57 -8.67 -42.69 -22.78
CA VAL A 57 -8.51 -44.05 -22.26
C VAL A 57 -9.81 -44.85 -22.22
N GLY A 58 -10.90 -44.28 -22.75
CA GLY A 58 -12.21 -44.94 -22.86
C GLY A 58 -12.97 -45.07 -21.53
N GLN A 59 -12.60 -44.32 -20.50
CA GLN A 59 -13.33 -44.26 -19.22
C GLN A 59 -14.57 -43.38 -19.28
N VAL A 60 -14.58 -42.38 -20.18
CA VAL A 60 -15.72 -41.49 -20.46
C VAL A 60 -16.08 -41.61 -21.94
N SER A 61 -17.37 -41.58 -22.27
CA SER A 61 -17.83 -41.57 -23.66
C SER A 61 -17.40 -40.27 -24.34
N SER A 62 -16.94 -40.37 -25.60
CA SER A 62 -16.61 -39.17 -26.39
C SER A 62 -17.81 -38.25 -26.59
N ASP A 63 -19.04 -38.77 -26.55
CA ASP A 63 -20.24 -37.96 -26.72
C ASP A 63 -20.60 -37.21 -25.43
N ASP A 64 -20.38 -37.82 -24.28
CA ASP A 64 -20.56 -37.18 -22.97
C ASP A 64 -19.54 -36.04 -22.79
N PHE A 65 -18.28 -36.27 -23.18
CA PHE A 65 -17.25 -35.23 -23.17
C PHE A 65 -17.60 -34.06 -24.09
N ARG A 66 -18.11 -34.33 -25.30
CA ARG A 66 -18.54 -33.28 -26.24
C ARG A 66 -19.72 -32.47 -25.71
N LEU A 67 -20.65 -33.11 -25.00
CA LEU A 67 -21.78 -32.43 -24.37
C LEU A 67 -21.35 -31.55 -23.20
N TRP A 68 -20.37 -32.01 -22.41
CA TRP A 68 -19.86 -31.29 -21.24
C TRP A 68 -18.89 -30.13 -21.58
N LEU A 69 -18.05 -30.30 -22.61
CA LEU A 69 -16.95 -29.38 -22.94
C LEU A 69 -17.36 -27.91 -23.08
N PRO A 70 -18.50 -27.54 -23.71
CA PRO A 70 -18.95 -26.14 -23.76
C PRO A 70 -19.07 -25.51 -22.37
N ALA A 71 -19.75 -26.19 -21.43
CA ALA A 71 -19.89 -25.70 -20.05
C ALA A 71 -18.53 -25.63 -19.32
N GLY A 72 -17.64 -26.60 -19.59
CA GLY A 72 -16.26 -26.56 -19.08
C GLY A 72 -15.49 -25.33 -19.56
N ARG A 73 -15.61 -24.97 -20.84
CA ARG A 73 -14.99 -23.77 -21.43
C ARG A 73 -15.56 -22.48 -20.86
N GLU A 74 -16.88 -22.38 -20.73
CA GLU A 74 -17.54 -21.23 -20.08
C GLU A 74 -17.05 -21.04 -18.64
N ALA A 75 -16.88 -22.14 -17.89
CA ALA A 75 -16.35 -22.09 -16.53
C ALA A 75 -14.89 -21.59 -16.47
N VAL A 76 -14.07 -21.91 -17.48
CA VAL A 76 -12.71 -21.37 -17.61
C VAL A 76 -12.74 -19.88 -17.93
N GLU A 77 -13.55 -19.46 -18.91
CA GLU A 77 -13.68 -18.05 -19.30
C GLU A 77 -14.18 -17.17 -18.14
N SER A 78 -15.15 -17.66 -17.38
CA SER A 78 -15.61 -17.00 -16.16
C SER A 78 -14.49 -16.90 -15.12
N ALA A 79 -13.71 -17.96 -14.91
CA ALA A 79 -12.57 -17.94 -13.98
C ALA A 79 -11.45 -16.97 -14.44
N GLU A 80 -11.20 -16.85 -15.75
CA GLU A 80 -10.27 -15.88 -16.32
C GLU A 80 -10.74 -14.45 -16.09
N THR A 81 -12.04 -14.18 -16.27
CA THR A 81 -12.65 -12.88 -16.00
C THR A 81 -12.51 -12.50 -14.51
N MET A 82 -12.78 -13.46 -13.62
CA MET A 82 -12.60 -13.26 -12.17
C MET A 82 -11.14 -12.99 -11.80
N LEU A 83 -10.19 -13.71 -12.40
CA LEU A 83 -8.76 -13.49 -12.17
C LEU A 83 -8.33 -12.10 -12.67
N HIS A 84 -8.82 -11.68 -13.83
CA HIS A 84 -8.55 -10.34 -14.35
C HIS A 84 -9.06 -9.25 -13.41
N ALA A 85 -10.31 -9.37 -12.92
CA ALA A 85 -10.87 -8.43 -11.96
C ALA A 85 -10.07 -8.39 -10.65
N ALA A 86 -9.66 -9.56 -10.13
CA ALA A 86 -8.85 -9.65 -8.92
C ALA A 86 -7.46 -9.00 -9.08
N ARG A 87 -6.83 -9.14 -10.26
CA ARG A 87 -5.57 -8.45 -10.61
C ARG A 87 -5.74 -6.95 -10.64
N CYS A 88 -6.81 -6.45 -11.27
CA CYS A 88 -7.09 -5.01 -11.28
C CYS A 88 -7.28 -4.48 -9.84
N ALA A 89 -7.97 -5.23 -8.98
CA ALA A 89 -8.16 -4.86 -7.58
C ALA A 89 -6.84 -4.87 -6.79
N SER A 90 -5.97 -5.85 -7.01
CA SER A 90 -4.65 -5.91 -6.35
C SER A 90 -3.72 -4.78 -6.81
N ASP A 91 -3.76 -4.41 -8.09
CA ASP A 91 -3.03 -3.26 -8.62
C ASP A 91 -3.52 -1.92 -8.04
N GLN A 92 -4.82 -1.72 -7.94
CA GLN A 92 -5.40 -0.55 -7.27
C GLN A 92 -4.97 -0.48 -5.79
N ALA A 93 -4.94 -1.62 -5.10
CA ALA A 93 -4.48 -1.67 -3.71
C ALA A 93 -2.97 -1.36 -3.57
N ARG A 94 -2.14 -1.76 -4.55
CA ARG A 94 -0.72 -1.38 -4.61
C ARG A 94 -0.57 0.14 -4.78
N GLU A 95 -1.34 0.73 -5.68
CA GLU A 95 -1.31 2.18 -5.90
C GLU A 95 -1.75 2.94 -4.63
N ALA A 96 -2.83 2.51 -3.99
CA ALA A 96 -3.30 3.10 -2.73
C ALA A 96 -2.23 3.04 -1.63
N LEU A 97 -1.52 1.90 -1.51
CA LEU A 97 -0.41 1.77 -0.57
C LEU A 97 0.75 2.70 -0.91
N MET A 98 1.08 2.87 -2.19
CA MET A 98 2.11 3.81 -2.63
C MET A 98 1.74 5.25 -2.25
N GLN A 99 0.50 5.66 -2.51
CA GLN A 99 -0.01 6.99 -2.16
C GLN A 99 -0.01 7.23 -0.63
N ALA A 100 -0.44 6.24 0.16
CA ALA A 100 -0.40 6.33 1.63
C ALA A 100 1.03 6.51 2.16
N ASN A 101 2.00 5.77 1.62
CA ASN A 101 3.41 5.93 2.00
C ASN A 101 3.97 7.30 1.59
N ALA A 102 3.62 7.79 0.40
CA ALA A 102 4.03 9.12 -0.05
C ALA A 102 3.47 10.22 0.86
N ALA A 103 2.19 10.12 1.26
CA ALA A 103 1.57 11.06 2.19
C ALA A 103 2.21 11.02 3.58
N LEU A 104 2.55 9.83 4.09
CA LEU A 104 3.29 9.68 5.35
C LEU A 104 4.66 10.36 5.28
N LYS A 105 5.44 10.06 4.24
CA LYS A 105 6.78 10.64 4.04
C LYS A 105 6.73 12.16 3.91
N ALA A 106 5.71 12.69 3.23
CA ALA A 106 5.52 14.14 3.13
C ALA A 106 5.22 14.77 4.50
N ALA A 107 4.38 14.13 5.33
CA ALA A 107 4.09 14.62 6.68
C ALA A 107 5.33 14.60 7.59
N GLU A 108 6.14 13.54 7.51
CA GLU A 108 7.41 13.42 8.24
C GLU A 108 8.40 14.52 7.81
N ALA A 109 8.59 14.71 6.50
CA ALA A 109 9.48 15.76 5.98
C ALA A 109 9.06 17.18 6.40
N ILE A 110 7.76 17.45 6.47
CA ILE A 110 7.25 18.73 6.98
C ILE A 110 7.60 18.91 8.46
N LEU A 111 7.45 17.88 9.28
CA LEU A 111 7.80 17.95 10.69
C LEU A 111 9.30 18.19 10.88
N ASP A 112 10.14 17.44 10.18
CA ASP A 112 11.60 17.56 10.27
C ASP A 112 12.06 18.97 9.91
N LYS A 113 11.54 19.52 8.80
CA LYS A 113 11.84 20.90 8.40
C LYS A 113 11.45 21.91 9.48
N ARG A 114 10.30 21.71 10.14
CA ARG A 114 9.84 22.62 11.20
C ARG A 114 10.71 22.55 12.46
N LEU A 115 11.17 21.35 12.81
CA LEU A 115 12.09 21.17 13.94
C LEU A 115 13.43 21.84 13.66
N GLU A 116 13.94 21.73 12.44
CA GLU A 116 15.18 22.41 12.05
C GLU A 116 15.03 23.94 12.05
N GLU A 117 13.94 24.47 11.48
CA GLU A 117 13.63 25.91 11.53
C GLU A 117 13.53 26.42 12.98
N GLU A 118 12.96 25.64 13.90
CA GLU A 118 12.87 26.02 15.31
C GLU A 118 14.25 26.04 15.98
N LYS A 119 15.07 25.02 15.70
CA LYS A 119 16.42 24.93 16.23
C LYS A 119 17.27 26.10 15.76
N GLU A 120 17.23 26.44 14.46
CA GLU A 120 17.91 27.62 13.92
C GLU A 120 17.46 28.92 14.61
N MET A 121 16.15 29.10 14.79
CA MET A 121 15.61 30.29 15.45
C MET A 121 16.05 30.39 16.91
N ARG A 122 16.15 29.25 17.62
CA ARG A 122 16.65 29.19 18.99
C ARG A 122 18.12 29.57 19.06
N THR A 123 18.95 28.97 18.22
CA THR A 123 20.39 29.30 18.13
C THR A 123 20.61 30.78 17.81
N ARG A 124 19.82 31.37 16.89
CA ARG A 124 19.91 32.80 16.57
C ARG A 124 19.55 33.70 17.76
N ARG A 125 18.55 33.31 18.57
CA ARG A 125 18.18 34.05 19.79
C ARG A 125 19.25 33.97 20.85
N GLU A 126 19.76 32.76 21.11
CA GLU A 126 20.86 32.53 22.05
C GLU A 126 22.10 33.34 21.67
N GLN A 127 22.47 33.37 20.38
CA GLN A 127 23.58 34.19 19.90
C GLN A 127 23.33 35.69 20.09
N ALA A 128 22.13 36.17 19.78
CA ALA A 128 21.78 37.59 19.96
C ALA A 128 21.85 38.02 21.44
N GLU A 129 21.44 37.15 22.36
CA GLU A 129 21.55 37.37 23.80
C GLU A 129 23.01 37.42 24.27
N ILE A 130 23.85 36.50 23.80
CA ILE A 130 25.31 36.50 24.08
C ILE A 130 25.96 37.79 23.57
N ASP A 131 25.61 38.23 22.37
CA ASP A 131 26.15 39.44 21.74
C ASP A 131 25.73 40.72 22.49
N ASP A 132 24.49 40.76 23.00
CA ASP A 132 23.99 41.88 23.81
C ASP A 132 24.69 41.94 25.18
N LEU A 133 24.81 40.80 25.88
CA LEU A 133 25.55 40.70 27.14
C LEU A 133 27.02 41.11 26.97
N SER A 134 27.66 40.67 25.88
CA SER A 134 29.04 41.03 25.55
C SER A 134 29.21 42.52 25.23
N ARG A 135 28.19 43.16 24.65
CA ARG A 135 28.19 44.62 24.45
C ARG A 135 28.04 45.37 25.76
N ARG A 136 27.10 44.98 26.62
CA ARG A 136 26.88 45.60 27.94
C ARG A 136 28.10 45.45 28.86
N GLY A 137 28.73 44.28 28.88
CA GLY A 137 29.95 44.04 29.66
C GLY A 137 31.15 44.89 29.22
N ARG A 138 31.29 45.17 27.92
CA ARG A 138 32.34 46.08 27.40
C ARG A 138 32.09 47.54 27.74
N VAL A 139 30.84 47.99 27.72
CA VAL A 139 30.47 49.37 28.09
C VAL A 139 30.63 49.60 29.59
N ALA A 140 30.40 48.59 30.44
CA ALA A 140 30.56 48.70 31.88
C ALA A 140 32.03 48.60 32.38
N ALA A 141 32.95 48.16 31.52
CA ALA A 141 34.37 47.96 31.86
C ALA A 141 35.30 49.06 31.32
N GLY A 142 34.76 50.07 30.63
CA GLY A 142 35.46 51.27 30.19
C GLY A 142 34.96 52.51 30.93
#